data_AF-A0A7S4L104-F1
#
_entry.id   AF-A0A7S4L104-F1
#
_cell.length_a   1.000
_cell.length_b   1.000
_cell.length_c   1.000
_cell.angle_alpha   90.00
_cell.angle_beta   90.00
_cell.angle_gamma   90.00
#
_symmetry.space_group_name_H-M   'P 1'
#
loop_
_entity.id
_entity.type
_entity.pdbx_description
1 polymer ?
#
loop_
_entity_poly.entity_id
_entity_poly.type
_entity_poly.pdbx_seq_one_letter_code
_entity_poly.pdbx_strand_id
1 'polypeptide(L)'
;CNVLHGKINFTELPTGLEKLSIEENKLEGTSDLRQLPEKLSELIMHRNTFFGTIDLTHLPEEFLEFEFAENACTGEIDLTQLPNRMEALNADENQLCGSVDLTKLPQTFRVLSLCENRFIGTVCLTQLPQGLDDLYLDRNAFTGDIDLTKLPNNMHILHLNANSFDGTLTIGSLPDTLQELHLDNDAIRSVYVMKGEKKKKVRVPKNFLEGDCRIKVKEMLGKHQ
;
A
#
# COMPACT_ATOMS: atom_id res chain seq x y z
N CYS A 1 21.21 14.74 -21.25
CA CYS A 1 20.73 14.72 -19.85
C CYS A 1 21.81 14.09 -19.00
N ASN A 2 22.26 14.79 -17.96
CA ASN A 2 23.25 14.24 -17.04
C ASN A 2 22.51 13.35 -16.04
N VAL A 3 22.60 12.04 -16.23
CA VAL A 3 22.11 11.06 -15.26
C VAL A 3 23.04 11.11 -14.05
N LEU A 4 22.51 11.48 -12.89
CA LEU A 4 23.27 11.50 -11.64
C LEU A 4 23.59 10.06 -11.24
N HIS A 5 24.78 9.83 -10.68
CA HIS A 5 25.24 8.52 -10.25
C HIS A 5 26.06 8.65 -8.96
N GLY A 6 26.27 7.52 -8.30
CA GLY A 6 26.97 7.46 -7.02
C GLY A 6 26.02 7.66 -5.84
N LYS A 7 26.58 7.98 -4.67
CA LYS A 7 25.83 8.06 -3.42
C LYS A 7 25.32 9.46 -3.13
N ILE A 8 24.18 9.55 -2.45
CA ILE A 8 23.74 10.78 -1.81
C ILE A 8 24.19 10.80 -0.37
N ASN A 9 24.71 11.95 0.05
CA ASN A 9 24.99 12.23 1.44
C ASN A 9 23.85 13.07 2.04
N PHE A 10 22.91 12.42 2.74
CA PHE A 10 21.80 13.11 3.39
C PHE A 10 22.26 14.11 4.46
N THR A 11 23.47 13.94 5.04
CA THR A 11 24.02 14.86 6.07
C THR A 11 24.38 16.24 5.53
N GLU A 12 24.55 16.39 4.22
CA GLU A 12 24.93 17.66 3.58
C GLU A 12 23.73 18.42 3.00
N LEU A 13 22.52 17.91 3.20
CA LEU A 13 21.32 18.59 2.73
C LEU A 13 21.13 19.92 3.48
N PRO A 14 20.69 20.99 2.78
CA PRO A 14 20.38 22.26 3.43
C PRO A 14 19.35 22.07 4.54
N THR A 15 19.58 22.66 5.71
CA THR A 15 18.68 22.55 6.87
C THR A 15 17.29 23.15 6.63
N GLY A 16 17.17 24.04 5.64
CA GLY A 16 15.91 24.64 5.21
C GLY A 16 15.20 23.89 4.07
N LEU A 17 15.70 22.72 3.66
CA LEU A 17 15.13 21.97 2.54
C LEU A 17 13.78 21.36 2.95
N GLU A 18 12.73 21.65 2.18
CA GLU A 18 11.38 21.16 2.42
C GLU A 18 11.02 19.98 1.50
N LYS A 19 11.53 19.99 0.27
CA LYS A 19 11.26 18.96 -0.73
C LYS A 19 12.54 18.54 -1.43
N LEU A 20 12.73 17.24 -1.59
CA LEU A 20 13.84 16.67 -2.36
C LEU A 20 13.29 15.66 -3.37
N SER A 21 13.43 15.96 -4.66
CA SER A 21 13.25 14.98 -5.72
C SER A 21 14.58 14.70 -6.42
N ILE A 22 14.92 13.43 -6.50
CA ILE A 22 16.13 12.85 -7.11
C ILE A 22 15.77 11.62 -7.96
N GLU A 23 14.51 11.54 -8.38
CA GLU A 23 13.96 10.45 -9.17
C GLU A 23 14.66 10.26 -10.52
N GLU A 24 14.52 9.07 -11.09
CA GLU A 24 15.00 8.74 -12.45
C GLU A 24 16.51 8.96 -12.65
N ASN A 25 17.31 8.51 -11.70
CA ASN A 25 18.77 8.59 -11.76
C ASN A 25 19.43 7.20 -11.58
N LYS A 26 20.76 7.18 -11.42
CA LYS A 26 21.55 5.99 -11.08
C LYS A 26 22.20 6.14 -9.72
N LEU A 27 21.49 6.81 -8.80
CA LEU A 27 21.97 6.99 -7.45
C LEU A 27 21.90 5.66 -6.70
N GLU A 28 22.90 5.39 -5.89
CA GLU A 28 23.08 4.11 -5.21
C GLU A 28 23.40 4.31 -3.73
N GLY A 29 23.40 3.20 -2.99
CA GLY A 29 23.74 3.15 -1.58
C GLY A 29 22.53 2.92 -0.70
N THR A 30 22.78 2.96 0.61
CA THR A 30 21.75 2.82 1.63
C THR A 30 21.11 4.15 1.95
N SER A 31 19.80 4.16 2.17
CA SER A 31 19.06 5.34 2.58
C SER A 31 19.15 5.51 4.10
N ASP A 32 20.23 6.11 4.59
CA ASP A 32 20.31 6.50 6.01
C ASP A 32 19.45 7.75 6.25
N LEU A 33 18.21 7.52 6.70
CA LEU A 33 17.20 8.58 6.90
C LEU A 33 17.41 9.37 8.20
N ARG A 34 18.35 8.97 9.07
CA ARG A 34 18.57 9.59 10.38
C ARG A 34 19.05 11.04 10.34
N GLN A 35 19.42 11.51 9.15
CA GLN A 35 20.08 12.78 8.93
C GLN A 35 19.28 13.66 7.96
N LEU A 36 18.01 13.31 7.71
CA LEU A 36 17.13 14.17 6.94
C LEU A 36 16.91 15.51 7.67
N PRO A 37 16.86 16.65 6.95
CA PRO A 37 16.50 17.94 7.54
C PRO A 37 15.13 17.88 8.22
N GLU A 38 14.99 18.50 9.40
CA GLU A 38 13.72 18.52 10.16
C GLU A 38 12.54 19.14 9.40
N LYS A 39 12.84 20.05 8.45
CA LYS A 39 11.82 20.71 7.62
C LYS A 39 11.44 19.93 6.38
N LEU A 40 12.15 18.83 6.07
CA LEU A 40 11.84 18.03 4.91
C LEU A 40 10.46 17.43 5.11
N SER A 41 9.54 17.70 4.18
CA SER A 41 8.19 17.18 4.16
C SER A 41 7.99 16.14 3.06
N GLU A 42 8.78 16.20 1.99
CA GLU A 42 8.64 15.32 0.82
C GLU A 42 10.02 14.80 0.36
N LEU A 43 10.13 13.48 0.22
CA LEU A 43 11.30 12.82 -0.36
C LEU A 43 10.86 11.91 -1.50
N ILE A 44 11.29 12.24 -2.71
CA ILE A 44 10.98 11.49 -3.93
C ILE A 44 12.28 10.98 -4.52
N MET A 45 12.47 9.67 -4.46
CA MET A 45 13.70 8.98 -4.85
C MET A 45 13.44 7.71 -5.66
N HIS A 46 12.26 7.62 -6.27
CA HIS A 46 11.89 6.48 -7.10
C HIS A 46 12.80 6.35 -8.33
N ARG A 47 12.86 5.16 -8.94
CA ARG A 47 13.63 4.88 -10.17
C ARG A 47 15.12 5.20 -10.04
N ASN A 48 15.75 4.58 -9.03
CA ASN A 48 17.18 4.67 -8.75
C ASN A 48 17.74 3.25 -8.48
N THR A 49 18.91 3.17 -7.83
CA THR A 49 19.55 1.91 -7.46
C THR A 49 19.84 1.83 -5.95
N PHE A 50 19.01 2.49 -5.13
CA PHE A 50 19.12 2.41 -3.67
C PHE A 50 18.86 0.97 -3.19
N PHE A 51 19.56 0.54 -2.15
CA PHE A 51 19.48 -0.83 -1.63
C PHE A 51 19.63 -0.87 -0.11
N GLY A 52 19.34 -2.03 0.47
CA GLY A 52 19.37 -2.23 1.92
C GLY A 52 18.04 -1.88 2.58
N THR A 53 18.04 -1.78 3.91
CA THR A 53 16.83 -1.55 4.71
C THR A 53 16.45 -0.07 4.78
N ILE A 54 15.14 0.20 4.89
CA ILE A 54 14.58 1.53 5.13
C ILE A 54 14.11 1.60 6.58
N ASP A 55 14.75 2.45 7.39
CA ASP A 55 14.36 2.70 8.78
C ASP A 55 13.47 3.94 8.88
N LEU A 56 12.19 3.71 9.14
CA LEU A 56 11.16 4.75 9.22
C LEU A 56 11.14 5.48 10.58
N THR A 57 11.89 5.00 11.59
CA THR A 57 11.83 5.55 12.97
C THR A 57 12.39 6.97 13.12
N HIS A 58 13.10 7.47 12.11
CA HIS A 58 13.76 8.77 12.14
C HIS A 58 13.22 9.76 11.11
N LEU A 59 12.05 9.49 10.52
CA LEU A 59 11.40 10.44 9.63
C LEU A 59 11.02 11.73 10.39
N PRO A 60 11.17 12.92 9.76
CA PRO A 60 10.76 14.18 10.39
C PRO A 60 9.28 14.20 10.80
N GLU A 61 8.94 14.98 11.83
CA GLU A 61 7.54 15.08 12.31
C GLU A 61 6.59 15.66 11.24
N GLU A 62 7.11 16.58 10.42
CA GLU A 62 6.38 17.26 9.34
C GLU A 62 6.41 16.50 8.01
N PHE A 63 6.87 15.23 8.02
CA PHE A 63 6.95 14.42 6.82
C PHE A 63 5.56 14.00 6.33
N LEU A 64 5.29 14.29 5.06
CA LEU A 64 4.00 14.10 4.40
C LEU A 64 4.07 12.97 3.38
N GLU A 65 5.14 12.90 2.60
CA GLU A 65 5.23 12.02 1.44
C GLU A 65 6.62 11.41 1.28
N PHE A 66 6.63 10.10 1.05
CA PHE A 66 7.85 9.36 0.76
C PHE A 66 7.64 8.41 -0.41
N GLU A 67 8.38 8.64 -1.49
CA GLU A 67 8.39 7.77 -2.64
C GLU A 67 9.79 7.20 -2.87
N PHE A 68 9.92 5.89 -2.84
CA PHE A 68 11.17 5.20 -3.17
C PHE A 68 10.93 3.96 -4.04
N ALA A 69 9.84 3.97 -4.81
CA ALA A 69 9.49 2.92 -5.74
C ALA A 69 10.61 2.62 -6.77
N GLU A 70 10.58 1.44 -7.39
CA GLU A 70 11.54 1.04 -8.43
C GLU A 70 13.01 1.20 -7.96
N ASN A 71 13.34 0.54 -6.84
CA ASN A 71 14.69 0.46 -6.28
C ASN A 71 15.03 -1.00 -5.90
N ALA A 72 16.13 -1.22 -5.19
CA ALA A 72 16.56 -2.53 -4.70
C ALA A 72 16.52 -2.61 -3.16
N CYS A 73 15.63 -1.86 -2.50
CA CYS A 73 15.47 -1.89 -1.05
C CYS A 73 14.96 -3.25 -0.58
N THR A 74 15.44 -3.71 0.57
CA THR A 74 15.21 -5.05 1.12
C THR A 74 14.83 -4.98 2.59
N GLY A 75 14.36 -6.09 3.16
CA GLY A 75 14.07 -6.19 4.59
C GLY A 75 12.64 -5.74 4.93
N GLU A 76 12.35 -5.70 6.21
CA GLU A 76 11.02 -5.33 6.72
C GLU A 76 10.88 -3.81 6.84
N ILE A 77 9.64 -3.33 6.70
CA ILE A 77 9.27 -1.95 7.01
C ILE A 77 8.24 -1.94 8.14
N ASP A 78 8.49 -1.15 9.16
CA ASP A 78 7.56 -0.99 10.28
C ASP A 78 6.67 0.24 10.03
N LEU A 79 5.49 0.00 9.45
CA LEU A 79 4.50 1.06 9.19
C LEU A 79 3.97 1.71 10.49
N THR A 80 4.21 1.12 11.66
CA THR A 80 3.81 1.72 12.94
C THR A 80 4.68 2.92 13.33
N GLN A 81 5.81 3.12 12.63
CA GLN A 81 6.75 4.23 12.85
C GLN A 81 6.48 5.44 11.96
N LEU A 82 5.46 5.38 11.07
CA LEU A 82 5.15 6.50 10.19
C LEU A 82 4.74 7.74 11.01
N PRO A 83 5.23 8.94 10.65
CA PRO A 83 4.82 10.17 11.30
C PRO A 83 3.31 10.41 11.23
N ASN A 84 2.75 11.02 12.27
CA ASN A 84 1.30 11.23 12.39
C ASN A 84 0.71 12.14 11.29
N ARG A 85 1.54 12.95 10.63
CA ARG A 85 1.13 13.85 9.54
C ARG A 85 1.26 13.21 8.17
N MET A 86 1.86 12.03 8.07
CA MET A 86 2.15 11.42 6.79
C MET A 86 0.84 11.13 6.03
N GLU A 87 0.86 11.44 4.74
CA GLU A 87 -0.28 11.32 3.84
C GLU A 87 -0.06 10.22 2.80
N ALA A 88 1.18 10.03 2.34
CA ALA A 88 1.47 9.08 1.27
C ALA A 88 2.79 8.33 1.45
N LEU A 89 2.78 7.03 1.16
CA LEU A 89 3.98 6.20 1.02
C LEU A 89 3.87 5.37 -0.26
N ASN A 90 4.87 5.52 -1.12
CA ASN A 90 5.05 4.67 -2.28
C ASN A 90 6.37 3.90 -2.19
N ALA A 91 6.27 2.59 -1.99
CA ALA A 91 7.39 1.66 -1.87
C ALA A 91 7.33 0.54 -2.92
N ASP A 92 6.66 0.78 -4.04
CA ASP A 92 6.43 -0.21 -5.08
C ASP A 92 7.72 -0.75 -5.70
N GLU A 93 7.65 -1.93 -6.32
CA GLU A 93 8.74 -2.49 -7.13
C GLU A 93 10.10 -2.48 -6.40
N ASN A 94 10.12 -3.10 -5.22
CA ASN A 94 11.31 -3.29 -4.40
C ASN A 94 11.46 -4.77 -4.01
N GLN A 95 12.31 -5.06 -3.04
CA GLN A 95 12.54 -6.40 -2.50
C GLN A 95 12.19 -6.46 -1.00
N LEU A 96 11.27 -5.59 -0.55
CA LEU A 96 10.81 -5.53 0.82
C LEU A 96 10.06 -6.81 1.18
N CYS A 97 10.14 -7.21 2.44
CA CYS A 97 9.60 -8.48 2.92
C CYS A 97 9.04 -8.36 4.33
N GLY A 98 8.59 -9.49 4.89
CA GLY A 98 7.97 -9.54 6.21
C GLY A 98 6.49 -9.17 6.17
N SER A 99 5.90 -8.97 7.34
CA SER A 99 4.49 -8.58 7.48
C SER A 99 4.34 -7.08 7.69
N VAL A 100 3.17 -6.54 7.34
CA VAL A 100 2.82 -5.13 7.58
C VAL A 100 1.59 -5.00 8.46
N ASP A 101 1.60 -4.06 9.41
CA ASP A 101 0.45 -3.73 10.25
C ASP A 101 -0.27 -2.48 9.75
N LEU A 102 -1.35 -2.68 9.00
CA LEU A 102 -2.17 -1.59 8.48
C LEU A 102 -3.06 -0.92 9.54
N THR A 103 -3.21 -1.53 10.73
CA THR A 103 -4.10 -1.03 11.79
C THR A 103 -3.54 0.19 12.53
N LYS A 104 -2.28 0.53 12.27
CA LYS A 104 -1.54 1.64 12.90
C LYS A 104 -1.21 2.77 11.93
N LEU A 105 -1.75 2.74 10.71
CA LEU A 105 -1.56 3.83 9.78
C LEU A 105 -2.09 5.15 10.37
N PRO A 106 -1.39 6.29 10.13
CA PRO A 106 -1.84 7.60 10.54
C PRO A 106 -3.27 7.91 10.06
N GLN A 107 -4.05 8.68 10.83
CA GLN A 107 -5.41 9.03 10.41
C GLN A 107 -5.45 10.00 9.22
N THR A 108 -4.33 10.68 8.95
CA THR A 108 -4.13 11.56 7.78
C THR A 108 -3.86 10.79 6.49
N PHE A 109 -3.47 9.52 6.59
CA PHE A 109 -2.98 8.74 5.46
C PHE A 109 -4.02 8.60 4.35
N ARG A 110 -3.58 8.85 3.12
CA ARG A 110 -4.39 8.87 1.90
C ARG A 110 -4.00 7.78 0.93
N VAL A 111 -2.71 7.54 0.73
CA VAL A 111 -2.22 6.63 -0.30
C VAL A 111 -1.14 5.71 0.26
N LEU A 112 -1.37 4.40 0.20
CA LEU A 112 -0.35 3.39 0.48
C LEU A 112 -0.14 2.52 -0.75
N SER A 113 1.07 2.53 -1.29
CA SER A 113 1.49 1.65 -2.37
C SER A 113 2.67 0.77 -1.93
N LEU A 114 2.43 -0.55 -1.90
CA LEU A 114 3.40 -1.59 -1.57
C LEU A 114 3.46 -2.68 -2.67
N CYS A 115 2.99 -2.36 -3.86
CA CYS A 115 2.88 -3.27 -5.00
C CYS A 115 4.25 -3.87 -5.38
N GLU A 116 4.25 -5.06 -5.97
CA GLU A 116 5.46 -5.72 -6.50
C GLU A 116 6.61 -5.81 -5.47
N ASN A 117 6.33 -6.43 -4.33
CA ASN A 117 7.30 -6.71 -3.27
C ASN A 117 7.23 -8.19 -2.86
N ARG A 118 7.79 -8.54 -1.69
CA ARG A 118 7.79 -9.90 -1.13
C ARG A 118 7.14 -9.93 0.26
N PHE A 119 6.17 -9.05 0.50
CA PHE A 119 5.46 -9.03 1.77
C PHE A 119 4.64 -10.30 1.95
N ILE A 120 4.56 -10.77 3.20
CA ILE A 120 3.89 -12.01 3.61
C ILE A 120 2.94 -11.75 4.79
N GLY A 121 2.23 -12.79 5.20
CA GLY A 121 1.33 -12.75 6.35
C GLY A 121 -0.05 -12.20 5.99
N THR A 122 -0.84 -11.87 7.01
CA THR A 122 -2.22 -11.41 6.86
C THR A 122 -2.34 -9.90 6.96
N VAL A 123 -3.32 -9.30 6.28
CA VAL A 123 -3.61 -7.86 6.37
C VAL A 123 -5.00 -7.60 6.96
N CYS A 124 -5.10 -6.62 7.85
CA CYS A 124 -6.37 -6.23 8.47
C CYS A 124 -6.95 -5.00 7.76
N LEU A 125 -7.92 -5.22 6.87
CA LEU A 125 -8.57 -4.14 6.10
C LEU A 125 -9.73 -3.46 6.86
N THR A 126 -10.09 -3.97 8.04
CA THR A 126 -11.26 -3.48 8.80
C THR A 126 -10.94 -2.31 9.74
N GLN A 127 -9.67 -1.89 9.80
CA GLN A 127 -9.18 -0.81 10.67
C GLN A 127 -8.37 0.23 9.89
N LEU A 128 -8.60 0.34 8.58
CA LEU A 128 -7.95 1.36 7.75
C LEU A 128 -8.40 2.77 8.16
N PRO A 129 -7.53 3.80 8.02
CA PRO A 129 -7.89 5.20 8.22
C PRO A 129 -9.12 5.57 7.38
N GLN A 130 -10.06 6.32 7.96
CA GLN A 130 -11.29 6.70 7.24
C GLN A 130 -11.05 7.63 6.05
N GLY A 131 -9.90 8.32 6.05
CA GLY A 131 -9.46 9.16 4.95
C GLY A 131 -8.66 8.43 3.87
N LEU A 132 -8.38 7.12 4.00
CA LEU A 132 -7.57 6.40 3.01
C LEU A 132 -8.32 6.32 1.68
N ASP A 133 -7.69 6.85 0.63
CA ASP A 133 -8.23 6.93 -0.71
C ASP A 133 -7.78 5.70 -1.52
N ASP A 134 -6.48 5.39 -1.51
CA ASP A 134 -5.91 4.35 -2.37
C ASP A 134 -5.02 3.37 -1.60
N LEU A 135 -5.18 2.09 -1.89
CA LEU A 135 -4.39 1.00 -1.31
C LEU A 135 -3.99 -0.02 -2.37
N TYR A 136 -2.69 -0.15 -2.61
CA TYR A 136 -2.10 -1.12 -3.52
C TYR A 136 -1.22 -2.10 -2.74
N LEU A 137 -1.67 -3.35 -2.67
CA LEU A 137 -0.96 -4.47 -2.03
C LEU A 137 -0.76 -5.63 -3.00
N ASP A 138 -1.08 -5.43 -4.28
CA ASP A 138 -1.03 -6.48 -5.28
C ASP A 138 0.41 -6.95 -5.53
N ARG A 139 0.52 -8.15 -6.12
CA ARG A 139 1.82 -8.74 -6.51
C ARG A 139 2.79 -8.89 -5.33
N ASN A 140 2.26 -9.43 -4.24
CA ASN A 140 3.01 -9.81 -3.05
C ASN A 140 2.74 -11.29 -2.72
N ALA A 141 3.02 -11.71 -1.49
CA ALA A 141 2.73 -13.05 -0.98
C ALA A 141 1.86 -13.01 0.30
N PHE A 142 0.95 -12.02 0.40
CA PHE A 142 -0.02 -11.96 1.48
C PHE A 142 -0.95 -13.17 1.45
N THR A 143 -1.40 -13.60 2.63
CA THR A 143 -2.21 -14.82 2.83
C THR A 143 -3.40 -14.55 3.74
N GLY A 144 -4.28 -15.54 3.91
CA GLY A 144 -5.39 -15.49 4.85
C GLY A 144 -6.71 -14.96 4.27
N ASP A 145 -7.59 -14.53 5.17
CA ASP A 145 -8.93 -14.03 4.85
C ASP A 145 -8.89 -12.56 4.42
N ILE A 146 -9.82 -12.18 3.53
CA ILE A 146 -10.06 -10.79 3.13
C ILE A 146 -11.42 -10.34 3.68
N ASP A 147 -11.43 -9.29 4.49
CA ASP A 147 -12.65 -8.69 5.03
C ASP A 147 -12.84 -7.25 4.54
N LEU A 148 -13.74 -7.08 3.58
CA LEU A 148 -14.11 -5.80 2.97
C LEU A 148 -15.35 -5.17 3.62
N THR A 149 -15.69 -5.55 4.85
CA THR A 149 -16.93 -5.07 5.50
C THR A 149 -16.84 -3.64 6.06
N LYS A 150 -15.62 -3.10 6.20
CA LYS A 150 -15.36 -1.78 6.79
C LYS A 150 -14.35 -0.96 5.98
N LEU A 151 -14.43 -1.03 4.65
CA LEU A 151 -13.61 -0.16 3.81
C LEU A 151 -13.94 1.32 4.08
N PRO A 152 -12.93 2.22 4.08
CA PRO A 152 -13.12 3.66 4.23
C PRO A 152 -14.10 4.24 3.20
N ASN A 153 -14.95 5.17 3.63
CA ASN A 153 -15.98 5.75 2.75
C ASN A 153 -15.41 6.59 1.60
N ASN A 154 -14.16 7.05 1.70
CA ASN A 154 -13.47 7.82 0.67
C ASN A 154 -12.64 6.94 -0.28
N MET A 155 -12.56 5.63 -0.03
CA MET A 155 -11.68 4.76 -0.81
C MET A 155 -12.08 4.76 -2.28
N HIS A 156 -11.12 5.02 -3.16
CA HIS A 156 -11.24 4.97 -4.61
C HIS A 156 -10.61 3.69 -5.13
N ILE A 157 -9.39 3.33 -4.71
CA ILE A 157 -8.69 2.19 -5.29
C ILE A 157 -8.31 1.16 -4.23
N LEU A 158 -8.62 -0.11 -4.51
CA LEU A 158 -8.16 -1.25 -3.71
C LEU A 158 -7.65 -2.37 -4.62
N HIS A 159 -6.34 -2.55 -4.67
CA HIS A 159 -5.69 -3.64 -5.41
C HIS A 159 -5.08 -4.63 -4.42
N LEU A 160 -5.59 -5.87 -4.42
CA LEU A 160 -5.08 -6.98 -3.59
C LEU A 160 -4.68 -8.20 -4.43
N ASN A 161 -4.83 -8.11 -5.74
CA ASN A 161 -4.64 -9.22 -6.68
C ASN A 161 -3.20 -9.75 -6.70
N ALA A 162 -3.01 -10.92 -7.31
CA ALA A 162 -1.72 -11.58 -7.45
C ALA A 162 -0.98 -11.75 -6.11
N ASN A 163 -1.72 -12.18 -5.09
CA ASN A 163 -1.22 -12.57 -3.78
C ASN A 163 -1.43 -14.08 -3.57
N SER A 164 -1.34 -14.51 -2.32
CA SER A 164 -1.62 -15.89 -1.89
C SER A 164 -2.81 -15.95 -0.92
N PHE A 165 -3.79 -15.04 -1.05
CA PHE A 165 -4.98 -15.07 -0.22
C PHE A 165 -5.77 -16.35 -0.50
N ASP A 166 -5.85 -17.24 0.49
CA ASP A 166 -6.39 -18.59 0.34
C ASP A 166 -7.66 -18.81 1.19
N GLY A 167 -8.07 -17.79 1.93
CA GLY A 167 -9.13 -17.88 2.91
C GLY A 167 -10.52 -17.58 2.35
N THR A 168 -11.24 -16.80 3.14
CA THR A 168 -12.59 -16.33 2.91
C THR A 168 -12.56 -14.87 2.50
N LEU A 169 -13.27 -14.53 1.41
CA LEU A 169 -13.61 -13.16 1.08
C LEU A 169 -14.98 -12.81 1.67
N THR A 170 -15.03 -11.79 2.52
CA THR A 170 -16.27 -11.26 3.08
C THR A 170 -16.51 -9.84 2.55
N ILE A 171 -17.63 -9.65 1.86
CA ILE A 171 -17.99 -8.39 1.21
C ILE A 171 -19.14 -7.76 2.00
N GLY A 172 -18.94 -6.52 2.48
CA GLY A 172 -19.98 -5.69 3.08
C GLY A 172 -20.59 -4.70 2.09
N SER A 173 -21.02 -3.53 2.60
CA SER A 173 -21.32 -2.40 1.73
C SER A 173 -20.00 -1.81 1.26
N LEU A 174 -19.75 -1.84 -0.06
CA LEU A 174 -18.61 -1.15 -0.62
C LEU A 174 -18.87 0.36 -0.69
N PRO A 175 -17.85 1.22 -0.55
CA PRO A 175 -17.98 2.67 -0.71
C PRO A 175 -18.48 3.04 -2.11
N ASP A 176 -19.35 4.05 -2.20
CA ASP A 176 -19.84 4.56 -3.48
C ASP A 176 -18.74 5.25 -4.31
N THR A 177 -17.68 5.73 -3.63
CA THR A 177 -16.49 6.35 -4.22
C THR A 177 -15.54 5.37 -4.86
N LEU A 178 -15.66 4.07 -4.55
CA LEU A 178 -14.72 3.06 -5.03
C LEU A 178 -14.72 3.12 -6.57
N GLN A 179 -13.53 3.35 -7.15
CA GLN A 179 -13.15 3.49 -8.57
C GLN A 179 -12.23 2.40 -9.17
N GLU A 180 -11.42 1.66 -8.39
CA GLU A 180 -10.98 0.29 -8.76
C GLU A 180 -11.07 -0.76 -7.62
N LEU A 181 -11.31 -2.03 -7.95
CA LEU A 181 -11.23 -3.16 -7.00
C LEU A 181 -10.68 -4.40 -7.72
N HIS A 182 -9.46 -4.80 -7.40
CA HIS A 182 -8.80 -5.96 -8.01
C HIS A 182 -8.48 -7.03 -6.97
N LEU A 183 -8.92 -8.26 -7.24
CA LEU A 183 -8.81 -9.42 -6.33
C LEU A 183 -8.40 -10.70 -7.11
N ASP A 184 -8.01 -10.59 -8.37
CA ASP A 184 -7.60 -11.71 -9.23
C ASP A 184 -6.34 -12.41 -8.75
N ASN A 185 -6.08 -13.60 -9.29
CA ASN A 185 -4.84 -14.33 -9.08
C ASN A 185 -4.54 -14.65 -7.60
N ASP A 186 -5.60 -14.85 -6.81
CA ASP A 186 -5.57 -15.39 -5.45
C ASP A 186 -6.20 -16.79 -5.38
N ALA A 187 -6.05 -17.47 -4.25
CA ALA A 187 -6.57 -18.82 -3.98
C ALA A 187 -7.88 -18.83 -3.15
N ILE A 188 -8.68 -17.76 -3.22
CA ILE A 188 -9.88 -17.56 -2.38
C ILE A 188 -10.86 -18.74 -2.50
N ARG A 189 -11.07 -19.45 -1.39
CA ARG A 189 -11.89 -20.68 -1.35
C ARG A 189 -13.39 -20.40 -1.24
N SER A 190 -13.77 -19.29 -0.63
CA SER A 190 -15.18 -18.98 -0.40
C SER A 190 -15.46 -17.49 -0.34
N VAL A 191 -16.61 -17.10 -0.88
CA VAL A 191 -17.08 -15.71 -0.89
C VAL A 191 -18.40 -15.61 -0.14
N TYR A 192 -18.50 -14.59 0.69
CA TYR A 192 -19.70 -14.26 1.44
C TYR A 192 -20.05 -12.80 1.30
N VAL A 193 -21.35 -12.52 1.25
CA VAL A 193 -21.89 -11.16 1.21
C VAL A 193 -22.72 -10.92 2.48
N MET A 194 -22.51 -9.76 3.10
CA MET A 194 -23.26 -9.35 4.29
C MET A 194 -24.57 -8.68 3.89
N LYS A 195 -25.66 -9.03 4.59
CA LYS A 195 -26.96 -8.33 4.51
C LYS A 195 -27.40 -8.01 5.95
N GLY A 196 -27.06 -6.81 6.40
CA GLY A 196 -27.07 -6.48 7.83
C GLY A 196 -26.08 -7.38 8.57
N GLU A 197 -26.50 -7.96 9.69
CA GLU A 197 -25.66 -8.87 10.50
C GLU A 197 -25.57 -10.31 9.93
N LYS A 198 -26.32 -10.61 8.86
CA LYS A 198 -26.35 -11.97 8.29
C LYS A 198 -25.32 -12.13 7.19
N LYS A 199 -24.49 -13.17 7.28
CA LYS A 199 -23.52 -13.58 6.25
C LYS A 199 -24.14 -14.64 5.33
N LYS A 200 -24.19 -14.39 4.02
CA LYS A 200 -24.70 -15.33 3.00
C LYS A 200 -23.55 -15.80 2.11
N LYS A 201 -23.35 -17.12 2.00
CA LYS A 201 -22.37 -17.69 1.06
C LYS A 201 -22.86 -17.51 -0.37
N VAL A 202 -22.00 -16.99 -1.24
CA VAL A 202 -22.30 -16.80 -2.66
C VAL A 202 -21.37 -17.67 -3.48
N ARG A 203 -21.92 -18.31 -4.52
CA ARG A 203 -21.11 -19.04 -5.49
C ARG A 203 -20.58 -18.04 -6.51
N VAL A 204 -19.29 -17.76 -6.43
CA VAL A 204 -18.59 -16.98 -7.45
C VAL A 204 -18.06 -17.91 -8.56
N PRO A 205 -18.17 -17.53 -9.84
CA PRO A 205 -17.48 -18.22 -10.94
C PRO A 205 -15.98 -18.35 -10.67
N LYS A 206 -15.31 -19.38 -11.24
CA LYS A 206 -13.86 -19.57 -11.11
C LYS A 206 -13.05 -18.33 -11.55
N ASN A 207 -13.57 -17.59 -12.53
CA ASN A 207 -12.95 -16.39 -13.11
C ASN A 207 -13.61 -15.11 -12.58
N PHE A 208 -14.29 -15.19 -11.43
CA PHE A 208 -14.96 -14.03 -10.85
C PHE A 208 -13.95 -12.96 -10.47
N LEU A 209 -12.81 -13.39 -9.96
CA LEU A 209 -11.75 -12.50 -9.51
C LEU A 209 -10.94 -11.95 -10.69
N GLU A 210 -10.84 -12.65 -11.83
CA GLU A 210 -10.12 -12.23 -13.04
C GLU A 210 -10.78 -11.02 -13.75
N GLY A 211 -10.08 -9.87 -13.84
CA GLY A 211 -10.56 -8.65 -14.51
C GLY A 211 -11.36 -7.71 -13.60
N ASP A 212 -11.92 -6.62 -14.16
CA ASP A 212 -12.55 -5.54 -13.39
C ASP A 212 -13.75 -6.04 -12.54
N CYS A 213 -13.51 -6.24 -11.23
CA CYS A 213 -14.48 -6.81 -10.31
C CYS A 213 -15.63 -5.86 -9.97
N ARG A 214 -15.55 -4.57 -10.35
CA ARG A 214 -16.63 -3.59 -10.11
C ARG A 214 -17.95 -3.95 -10.72
N ILE A 215 -17.90 -4.29 -12.00
CA ILE A 215 -19.08 -4.64 -12.78
C ILE A 215 -19.68 -5.91 -12.18
N LYS A 216 -18.82 -6.86 -11.80
CA LYS A 216 -19.24 -8.15 -11.22
C LYS A 216 -19.82 -8.02 -9.81
N VAL A 217 -19.27 -7.14 -8.95
CA VAL A 217 -19.82 -6.90 -7.61
C VAL A 217 -21.17 -6.16 -7.70
N LYS A 218 -21.29 -5.14 -8.57
CA LYS A 218 -22.59 -4.49 -8.85
C LYS A 218 -23.62 -5.48 -9.42
N GLU A 219 -23.22 -6.38 -10.32
CA GLU A 219 -24.10 -7.45 -10.83
C GLU A 219 -24.53 -8.45 -9.75
N MET A 220 -23.67 -8.77 -8.77
CA MET A 220 -24.04 -9.64 -7.64
C MET A 220 -24.99 -8.97 -6.64
N LEU A 221 -24.83 -7.66 -6.41
CA LEU A 221 -25.72 -6.89 -5.53
C LEU A 221 -27.05 -6.52 -6.21
N GLY A 222 -27.05 -6.31 -7.53
CA GLY A 222 -28.22 -5.92 -8.33
C GLY A 222 -29.17 -7.05 -8.73
N LYS A 223 -28.73 -8.32 -8.74
CA LYS A 223 -29.59 -9.49 -9.09
C LYS A 223 -30.48 -9.99 -7.95
N HIS A 224 -30.76 -9.15 -6.95
CA HIS A 224 -31.61 -9.49 -5.80
C HIS A 224 -32.83 -8.58 -5.62
N GLN A 225 -33.29 -7.91 -6.68
CA GLN A 225 -34.63 -7.31 -6.75
C GLN A 225 -35.59 -8.21 -7.54
#